data_AF-A0A178B734-F1
#
_entry.id   AF-A0A178B734-F1
#
_cell.length_a   1.000
_cell.length_b   1.000
_cell.length_c   1.000
_cell.angle_alpha   90.00
_cell.angle_beta   90.00
_cell.angle_gamma   90.00
#
_symmetry.space_group_name_H-M   'P 1'
#
loop_
_entity.id
_entity.type
_entity.pdbx_description
1 polymer ?
#
loop_
_entity_poly.entity_id
_entity_poly.type
_entity_poly.pdbx_seq_one_letter_code
_entity_poly.pdbx_strand_id
1 'polypeptide(L)'
;MLTPTLFLCFSLTLKATASPSSSCPSNIGPSAVQVRLPPPLDTSSYPAPWTPPPTGFYFKLWSMIYASDAQYTAFRNLQYDPSPIDASRPKGKVNDLTSFQLPGNDTIYTSYGIDTPNPQWPAVLDYAGTGILEGATSQYSLLAWGCDGNGNPYYASYSTAAEATQTPAGIDIMCTEDQGLDEETAGVLIEKLKRLPNEEVSGLASGLVRTVQDGGRDGLSRVVLVVQPRIYEGVGLG
;
A
#
# COMPACT_ATOMS: atom_id res chain seq x y z
N MET A 1 -10.04 -62.46 -17.16
CA MET A 1 -10.80 -61.59 -16.25
C MET A 1 -9.80 -60.64 -15.61
N LEU A 2 -9.77 -59.38 -16.04
CA LEU A 2 -8.90 -58.32 -15.51
C LEU A 2 -9.81 -57.15 -15.15
N THR A 3 -9.93 -56.87 -13.85
CA THR A 3 -10.65 -55.74 -13.27
C THR A 3 -9.75 -54.50 -13.33
N PRO A 4 -10.24 -53.32 -13.78
CA PRO A 4 -9.49 -52.09 -13.65
C PRO A 4 -9.81 -51.44 -12.29
N THR A 5 -8.77 -51.20 -11.49
CA THR A 5 -8.87 -50.42 -10.24
C THR A 5 -8.87 -48.94 -10.59
N LEU A 6 -9.99 -48.27 -10.34
CA LEU A 6 -10.17 -46.83 -10.51
C LEU A 6 -9.48 -46.09 -9.35
N PHE A 7 -8.37 -45.40 -9.63
CA PHE A 7 -7.73 -44.49 -8.66
C PHE A 7 -8.48 -43.15 -8.68
N LEU A 8 -9.28 -42.88 -7.66
CA LEU A 8 -9.79 -41.53 -7.38
C LEU A 8 -8.65 -40.68 -6.80
N CYS A 9 -8.12 -39.74 -7.59
CA CYS A 9 -7.29 -38.67 -7.05
C CYS A 9 -8.20 -37.64 -6.35
N PHE A 10 -8.16 -37.64 -5.02
CA PHE A 10 -8.74 -36.56 -4.22
C PHE A 10 -7.81 -35.35 -4.31
N SER A 11 -8.23 -34.31 -5.04
CA SER A 11 -7.53 -33.02 -5.04
C SER A 11 -7.71 -32.37 -3.67
N LEU A 12 -6.69 -32.42 -2.81
CA LEU A 12 -6.63 -31.60 -1.60
C LEU A 12 -6.39 -30.15 -2.01
N THR A 13 -7.45 -29.35 -2.04
CA THR A 13 -7.33 -27.89 -2.14
C THR A 13 -6.83 -27.37 -0.80
N LEU A 14 -5.51 -27.17 -0.65
CA LEU A 14 -4.95 -26.45 0.48
C LEU A 14 -5.42 -24.98 0.39
N LYS A 15 -6.48 -24.64 1.14
CA LYS A 15 -6.71 -23.23 1.50
C LYS A 15 -5.68 -22.89 2.56
N ALA A 16 -4.55 -22.32 2.14
CA ALA A 16 -3.62 -21.67 3.04
C ALA A 16 -4.30 -20.42 3.62
N THR A 17 -5.04 -20.58 4.71
CA THR A 17 -5.41 -19.45 5.56
C THR A 17 -4.16 -19.06 6.33
N ALA A 18 -3.33 -18.21 5.73
CA ALA A 18 -2.32 -17.48 6.48
C ALA A 18 -3.09 -16.62 7.49
N SER A 19 -3.17 -17.06 8.75
CA SER A 19 -3.56 -16.17 9.84
C SER A 19 -2.59 -14.99 9.83
N PRO A 20 -3.04 -13.76 9.62
CA PRO A 20 -2.15 -12.62 9.75
C PRO A 20 -1.71 -12.60 11.22
N SER A 21 -0.43 -12.83 11.48
CA SER A 21 0.18 -12.33 12.72
C SER A 21 -0.22 -10.87 12.80
N SER A 22 -1.02 -10.47 13.79
CA SER A 22 -1.73 -9.18 13.78
C SER A 22 -0.73 -8.03 13.55
N SER A 23 -0.67 -7.52 12.33
CA SER A 23 0.22 -6.39 11.98
C SER A 23 -0.30 -5.07 12.54
N CYS A 24 -1.46 -5.09 13.17
CA CYS A 24 -2.08 -3.95 13.80
C CYS A 24 -1.36 -3.55 15.10
N PRO A 25 -1.25 -2.25 15.38
CA PRO A 25 -0.90 -1.79 16.72
C PRO A 25 -1.94 -2.26 17.75
N SER A 26 -1.58 -2.27 19.04
CA SER A 26 -2.49 -2.67 20.12
C SER A 26 -3.70 -1.74 20.27
N ASN A 27 -3.54 -0.48 19.89
CA ASN A 27 -4.61 0.51 19.86
C ASN A 27 -5.00 0.72 18.39
N ILE A 28 -6.27 0.50 18.06
CA ILE A 28 -6.82 0.60 16.70
C ILE A 28 -8.04 1.54 16.67
N GLY A 29 -8.51 1.85 15.47
CA GLY A 29 -9.70 2.67 15.26
C GLY A 29 -9.47 4.18 15.43
N PRO A 30 -10.54 4.97 15.50
CA PRO A 30 -10.50 6.43 15.36
C PRO A 30 -9.66 7.13 16.43
N SER A 31 -9.70 6.65 17.68
CA SER A 31 -8.92 7.20 18.79
C SER A 31 -7.41 6.95 18.66
N ALA A 32 -7.02 5.91 17.92
CA ALA A 32 -5.63 5.51 17.72
C ALA A 32 -4.94 6.24 16.55
N VAL A 33 -5.69 6.95 15.70
CA VAL A 33 -5.16 7.65 14.53
C VAL A 33 -4.05 8.63 14.93
N GLN A 34 -2.86 8.48 14.37
CA GLN A 34 -1.76 9.44 14.50
C GLN A 34 -1.29 9.87 13.11
N VAL A 35 -1.02 11.17 12.96
CA VAL A 35 -0.52 11.77 11.73
C VAL A 35 0.78 12.52 12.02
N ARG A 36 1.63 12.65 11.01
CA ARG A 36 2.81 13.52 11.03
C ARG A 36 2.94 14.29 9.71
N LEU A 37 3.74 15.35 9.71
CA LEU A 37 4.22 15.96 8.47
C LEU A 37 5.27 15.07 7.80
N PRO A 38 5.44 15.17 6.46
CA PRO A 38 6.62 14.62 5.79
C PRO A 38 7.89 15.21 6.44
N PRO A 39 8.83 14.39 6.94
CA PRO A 39 10.09 14.88 7.52
C PRO A 39 10.88 15.87 6.63
N PRO A 40 10.88 15.75 5.29
CA PRO A 40 11.54 16.71 4.41
C PRO A 40 10.91 18.11 4.41
N LEU A 41 9.60 18.21 4.65
CA LEU A 41 8.88 19.50 4.70
C LEU A 41 8.97 20.16 6.09
N ASP A 42 9.24 19.38 7.13
CA ASP A 42 9.47 19.87 8.48
C ASP A 42 10.45 18.97 9.24
N THR A 43 11.70 19.41 9.32
CA THR A 43 12.74 18.72 10.08
C THR A 43 12.69 19.04 11.57
N SER A 44 11.96 20.08 11.99
CA SER A 44 11.87 20.54 13.37
C SER A 44 10.94 19.68 14.24
N SER A 45 9.98 19.01 13.61
CA SER A 45 9.11 18.02 14.26
C SER A 45 9.71 16.60 14.27
N TYR A 46 11.01 16.43 14.00
CA TYR A 46 11.66 15.12 14.03
C TYR A 46 12.66 14.96 15.21
N PRO A 47 12.51 13.93 16.07
CA PRO A 47 11.44 12.94 16.13
C PRO A 47 10.39 13.37 17.17
N ALA A 48 9.30 14.00 16.72
CA ALA A 48 8.04 13.98 17.45
C ALA A 48 7.68 12.52 17.80
N PRO A 49 6.78 12.25 18.78
CA PRO A 49 6.46 10.90 19.25
C PRO A 49 5.66 10.05 18.24
N TRP A 50 6.03 10.05 16.96
CA TRP A 50 5.48 9.22 15.92
C TRP A 50 6.36 7.99 15.73
N THR A 51 5.75 6.80 15.83
CA THR A 51 6.45 5.53 15.66
C THR A 51 6.26 5.02 14.23
N PRO A 52 7.32 4.70 13.48
CA PRO A 52 7.19 4.12 12.14
C PRO A 52 6.55 2.72 12.20
N PRO A 53 5.88 2.28 11.13
CA PRO A 53 5.34 0.93 11.06
C PRO A 53 6.44 -0.12 11.14
N PRO A 54 6.14 -1.33 11.69
CA PRO A 54 7.08 -2.44 11.62
C PRO A 54 7.32 -2.83 10.15
N THR A 55 8.51 -3.34 9.82
CA THR A 55 8.94 -3.60 8.43
C THR A 55 7.93 -4.38 7.59
N GLY A 56 7.28 -5.41 8.16
CA GLY A 56 6.29 -6.22 7.44
C GLY A 56 4.90 -5.60 7.28
N PHE A 57 4.65 -4.43 7.88
CA PHE A 57 3.36 -3.75 7.75
C PHE A 57 3.13 -3.26 6.32
N TYR A 58 4.17 -2.69 5.69
CA TYR A 58 4.08 -2.11 4.36
C TYR A 58 3.87 -3.15 3.27
N PHE A 59 4.43 -4.35 3.42
CA PHE A 59 4.34 -5.44 2.45
C PHE A 59 2.99 -6.19 2.54
N LYS A 60 1.94 -5.51 2.08
CA LYS A 60 0.58 -6.02 1.96
C LYS A 60 0.02 -5.64 0.60
N LEU A 61 -1.08 -6.27 0.24
CA LEU A 61 -1.84 -5.90 -0.94
C LEU A 61 -2.77 -4.76 -0.56
N TRP A 62 -2.54 -3.59 -1.15
CA TRP A 62 -3.26 -2.37 -0.83
C TRP A 62 -4.25 -2.02 -1.92
N SER A 63 -5.35 -1.42 -1.54
CA SER A 63 -6.30 -0.72 -2.41
C SER A 63 -6.20 0.76 -2.09
N MET A 64 -6.10 1.60 -3.12
CA MET A 64 -6.17 3.05 -2.93
C MET A 64 -7.62 3.43 -2.77
N ILE A 65 -7.95 4.10 -1.66
CA ILE A 65 -9.32 4.42 -1.23
C ILE A 65 -9.59 5.90 -1.39
N TYR A 66 -8.60 6.74 -1.09
CA TYR A 66 -8.68 8.18 -1.33
C TYR A 66 -7.41 8.64 -2.03
N ALA A 67 -7.54 9.62 -2.92
CA ALA A 67 -6.41 10.27 -3.56
C ALA A 67 -6.72 11.75 -3.80
N SER A 68 -5.70 12.60 -3.71
CA SER A 68 -5.80 14.01 -4.10
C SER A 68 -5.40 14.25 -5.55
N ASP A 69 -4.63 13.34 -6.17
CA ASP A 69 -4.30 13.42 -7.59
C ASP A 69 -5.52 13.04 -8.45
N ALA A 70 -5.93 13.96 -9.32
CA ALA A 70 -7.03 13.77 -10.26
C ALA A 70 -6.81 12.60 -11.23
N GLN A 71 -5.56 12.22 -11.52
CA GLN A 71 -5.26 11.06 -12.35
C GLN A 71 -5.72 9.77 -11.68
N TYR A 72 -5.38 9.59 -10.40
CA TYR A 72 -5.78 8.39 -9.65
C TYR A 72 -7.30 8.33 -9.42
N THR A 73 -7.95 9.47 -9.23
CA THR A 73 -9.41 9.51 -9.06
C THR A 73 -10.17 9.28 -10.37
N ALA A 74 -9.52 9.43 -11.52
CA ALA A 74 -10.08 9.07 -12.83
C ALA A 74 -9.99 7.56 -13.14
N PHE A 75 -9.24 6.78 -12.35
CA PHE A 75 -9.12 5.33 -12.49
C PHE A 75 -10.15 4.59 -11.62
N ARG A 76 -10.24 3.27 -11.82
CA ARG A 76 -11.02 2.38 -10.96
C ARG A 76 -10.20 1.16 -10.54
N ASN A 77 -10.56 0.59 -9.40
CA ASN A 77 -9.98 -0.62 -8.82
C ASN A 77 -8.45 -0.58 -8.69
N LEU A 78 -7.93 0.59 -8.27
CA LEU A 78 -6.50 0.83 -8.11
C LEU A 78 -5.96 0.04 -6.92
N GLN A 79 -4.95 -0.77 -7.19
CA GLN A 79 -4.27 -1.62 -6.23
C GLN A 79 -2.77 -1.40 -6.29
N TYR A 80 -2.12 -1.52 -5.14
CA TYR A 80 -0.68 -1.38 -4.99
C TYR A 80 -0.11 -2.63 -4.30
N ASP A 81 0.97 -3.18 -4.85
CA ASP A 81 1.69 -4.35 -4.36
C ASP A 81 3.18 -4.03 -4.12
N PRO A 82 3.51 -3.48 -2.94
CA PRO A 82 4.88 -3.34 -2.48
C PRO A 82 5.45 -4.69 -2.08
N SER A 83 6.59 -5.05 -2.68
CA SER A 83 7.32 -6.26 -2.32
C SER A 83 8.81 -6.00 -2.18
N PRO A 84 9.52 -6.61 -1.22
CA PRO A 84 10.97 -6.45 -1.14
C PRO A 84 11.62 -7.05 -2.39
N ILE A 85 12.54 -6.33 -3.02
CA ILE A 85 13.34 -6.86 -4.15
C ILE A 85 14.14 -8.08 -3.71
N ASP A 86 14.66 -8.04 -2.49
CA ASP A 86 15.42 -9.12 -1.88
C ASP A 86 14.73 -9.50 -0.56
N ALA A 87 14.06 -10.65 -0.56
CA ALA A 87 13.34 -11.15 0.61
C ALA A 87 14.24 -11.37 1.84
N SER A 88 15.56 -11.59 1.65
CA SER A 88 16.52 -11.70 2.75
C SER A 88 16.87 -10.34 3.37
N ARG A 89 16.59 -9.24 2.65
CA ARG A 89 16.82 -7.85 3.06
C ARG A 89 15.52 -7.05 2.96
N PRO A 90 14.52 -7.31 3.81
CA PRO A 90 13.20 -6.68 3.73
C PRO A 90 13.21 -5.17 4.08
N LYS A 91 14.33 -4.64 4.57
CA LYS A 91 14.55 -3.19 4.75
C LYS A 91 15.28 -2.54 3.57
N GLY A 92 15.56 -3.30 2.52
CA GLY A 92 16.21 -2.84 1.30
C GLY A 92 15.23 -2.21 0.32
N LYS A 93 15.59 -2.21 -0.96
CA LYS A 93 14.74 -1.71 -2.04
C LYS A 93 13.44 -2.51 -2.15
N VAL A 94 12.39 -1.82 -2.56
CA VAL A 94 11.03 -2.34 -2.69
C VAL A 94 10.61 -2.17 -4.15
N ASN A 95 9.98 -3.19 -4.70
CA ASN A 95 9.27 -3.04 -5.97
C ASN A 95 7.99 -2.23 -5.72
N ASP A 96 7.77 -1.22 -6.54
CA ASP A 96 6.52 -0.48 -6.62
C ASP A 96 5.73 -1.02 -7.81
N LEU A 97 4.69 -1.81 -7.55
CA LEU A 97 3.76 -2.27 -8.57
C LEU A 97 2.37 -1.71 -8.30
N THR A 98 1.90 -0.87 -9.20
CA THR A 98 0.52 -0.38 -9.18
C THR A 98 -0.27 -0.99 -10.34
N SER A 99 -1.52 -1.39 -10.10
CA SER A 99 -2.43 -1.90 -11.12
C SER A 99 -3.82 -1.28 -11.02
N PHE A 100 -4.44 -0.97 -12.14
CA PHE A 100 -5.73 -0.28 -12.19
C PHE A 100 -6.50 -0.61 -13.47
N GLN A 101 -7.77 -0.20 -13.51
CA GLN A 101 -8.62 -0.24 -14.69
C GLN A 101 -9.06 1.18 -15.06
N LEU A 102 -9.43 1.38 -16.33
CA LEU A 102 -10.03 2.63 -16.81
C LEU A 102 -11.57 2.55 -16.77
N PRO A 103 -12.27 3.69 -16.68
CA PRO A 103 -13.74 3.70 -16.76
C PRO A 103 -14.25 3.02 -18.03
N GLY A 104 -15.21 2.11 -17.88
CA GLY A 104 -15.80 1.37 -18.99
C GLY A 104 -14.88 0.34 -19.66
N ASN A 105 -13.73 0.01 -19.06
CA ASN A 105 -12.76 -0.94 -19.61
C ASN A 105 -12.24 -1.88 -18.52
N ASP A 106 -12.37 -3.20 -18.73
CA ASP A 106 -11.92 -4.23 -17.79
C ASP A 106 -10.45 -4.61 -17.92
N THR A 107 -9.74 -4.06 -18.91
CA THR A 107 -8.29 -4.26 -19.08
C THR A 107 -7.55 -3.76 -17.84
N ILE A 108 -6.70 -4.62 -17.28
CA ILE A 108 -5.83 -4.28 -16.16
C ILE A 108 -4.54 -3.65 -16.71
N TYR A 109 -4.32 -2.40 -16.36
CA TYR A 109 -3.09 -1.66 -16.64
C TYR A 109 -2.16 -1.75 -15.43
N THR A 110 -0.85 -1.69 -15.67
CA THR A 110 0.18 -1.77 -14.63
C THR A 110 1.24 -0.71 -14.83
N SER A 111 1.72 -0.13 -13.73
CA SER A 111 2.94 0.69 -13.68
C SER A 111 3.94 0.07 -12.71
N TYR A 112 5.22 0.31 -12.97
CA TYR A 112 6.33 -0.28 -12.22
C TYR A 112 7.37 0.78 -11.85
N GLY A 113 7.87 0.70 -10.63
CA GLY A 113 8.98 1.49 -10.13
C GLY A 113 9.79 0.76 -9.06
N ILE A 114 10.78 1.46 -8.53
CA ILE A 114 11.59 0.99 -7.42
C ILE A 114 11.61 2.06 -6.33
N ASP A 115 11.18 1.67 -5.15
CA ASP A 115 11.28 2.46 -3.94
C ASP A 115 12.59 2.14 -3.21
N THR A 116 13.37 3.16 -2.92
CA THR A 116 14.60 3.06 -2.15
C THR A 116 14.40 3.70 -0.77
N PRO A 117 14.53 2.96 0.34
CA PRO A 117 14.40 3.56 1.67
C PRO A 117 15.38 4.70 1.90
N ASN A 118 14.85 5.83 2.37
CA ASN A 118 15.67 6.98 2.72
C ASN A 118 16.54 6.64 3.95
N PRO A 119 17.86 6.89 3.92
CA PRO A 119 18.76 6.51 5.00
C PRO A 119 18.61 7.40 6.25
N GLN A 120 18.05 8.59 6.11
CA GLN A 120 17.95 9.59 7.18
C GLN A 120 16.60 9.54 7.89
N TRP A 121 15.51 9.34 7.13
CA TRP A 121 14.16 9.44 7.67
C TRP A 121 13.40 8.11 7.56
N PRO A 122 12.90 7.55 8.68
CA PRO A 122 12.13 6.32 8.65
C PRO A 122 10.78 6.53 7.96
N ALA A 123 10.34 5.49 7.26
CA ALA A 123 9.11 5.47 6.47
C ALA A 123 9.04 6.61 5.44
N VAL A 124 10.20 6.92 4.87
CA VAL A 124 10.37 7.75 3.66
C VAL A 124 11.07 6.87 2.62
N LEU A 125 10.57 6.89 1.39
CA LEU A 125 11.05 6.14 0.24
C LEU A 125 11.33 7.11 -0.90
N ASP A 126 12.41 6.92 -1.62
CA ASP A 126 12.70 7.60 -2.87
C ASP A 126 12.27 6.69 -4.03
N TYR A 127 11.22 7.09 -4.73
CA TYR A 127 10.64 6.39 -5.87
C TYR A 127 11.40 6.73 -7.16
N ALA A 128 11.67 5.70 -7.96
CA ALA A 128 12.13 5.83 -9.34
C ALA A 128 11.30 4.95 -10.27
N GLY A 129 10.60 5.58 -11.22
CA GLY A 129 9.82 4.90 -12.24
C GLY A 129 10.69 4.11 -13.22
N THR A 130 10.11 3.05 -13.77
CA THR A 130 10.77 2.18 -14.74
C THR A 130 9.94 2.04 -16.02
N GLY A 131 10.57 1.57 -17.09
CA GLY A 131 9.89 1.37 -18.37
C GLY A 131 9.29 2.67 -18.89
N ILE A 132 7.97 2.72 -19.10
CA ILE A 132 7.28 3.92 -19.59
C ILE A 132 7.30 5.09 -18.60
N LEU A 133 7.60 4.84 -17.33
CA LEU A 133 7.75 5.86 -16.28
C LEU A 133 9.21 6.19 -15.98
N GLU A 134 10.14 5.75 -16.84
CA GLU A 134 11.55 6.09 -16.67
C GLU A 134 11.75 7.61 -16.60
N GLY A 135 12.50 8.06 -15.59
CA GLY A 135 12.71 9.48 -15.29
C GLY A 135 11.69 10.11 -14.34
N ALA A 136 10.54 9.46 -14.09
CA ALA A 136 9.63 9.87 -13.02
C ALA A 136 10.28 9.57 -11.66
N THR A 137 10.57 10.60 -10.88
CA THR A 137 11.11 10.47 -9.52
C THR A 137 10.25 11.23 -8.55
N SER A 138 10.01 10.65 -7.39
CA SER A 138 9.26 11.28 -6.30
C SER A 138 9.83 10.82 -4.96
N GLN A 139 9.61 11.60 -3.92
CA GLN A 139 9.82 11.14 -2.55
C GLN A 139 8.47 10.89 -1.90
N TYR A 140 8.34 9.72 -1.30
CA TYR A 140 7.14 9.21 -0.68
C TYR A 140 7.32 9.12 0.84
N SER A 141 6.44 9.75 1.61
CA SER A 141 6.48 9.78 3.07
C SER A 141 5.19 9.23 3.65
N LEU A 142 5.27 8.22 4.51
CA LEU A 142 4.11 7.80 5.29
C LEU A 142 3.76 8.91 6.30
N LEU A 143 2.51 9.36 6.25
CA LEU A 143 1.94 10.36 7.16
C LEU A 143 1.23 9.70 8.33
N ALA A 144 0.57 8.58 8.09
CA ALA A 144 -0.21 7.83 9.06
C ALA A 144 -0.20 6.34 8.73
N TRP A 145 -0.37 5.50 9.74
CA TRP A 145 -0.59 4.07 9.58
C TRP A 145 -1.33 3.53 10.80
N GLY A 146 -1.96 2.38 10.67
CA GLY A 146 -2.64 1.73 11.78
C GLY A 146 -3.61 0.67 11.28
N CYS A 147 -4.58 0.33 12.13
CA CYS A 147 -5.74 -0.42 11.71
C CYS A 147 -7.00 0.31 12.13
N ASP A 148 -8.04 0.16 11.33
CA ASP A 148 -9.37 0.70 11.60
C ASP A 148 -10.04 -0.06 12.76
N GLY A 149 -11.27 0.33 13.15
CA GLY A 149 -12.00 -0.30 14.25
C GLY A 149 -12.36 -1.78 14.02
N ASN A 150 -12.32 -2.23 12.75
CA ASN A 150 -12.54 -3.62 12.36
C ASN A 150 -11.22 -4.40 12.25
N GLY A 151 -10.07 -3.75 12.47
CA GLY A 151 -8.76 -4.37 12.36
C GLY A 151 -8.19 -4.40 10.93
N ASN A 152 -8.74 -3.63 10.00
CA ASN A 152 -8.22 -3.52 8.64
C ASN A 152 -7.02 -2.57 8.60
N PRO A 153 -5.83 -3.02 8.19
CA PRO A 153 -4.67 -2.15 8.05
C PRO A 153 -4.91 -1.02 7.04
N TYR A 154 -4.42 0.16 7.39
CA TYR A 154 -4.40 1.32 6.50
C TYR A 154 -3.08 2.09 6.63
N TYR A 155 -2.79 2.91 5.62
CA TYR A 155 -1.85 4.00 5.76
C TYR A 155 -2.28 5.21 4.92
N ALA A 156 -1.72 6.37 5.24
CA ALA A 156 -1.78 7.56 4.40
C ALA A 156 -0.37 8.01 4.09
N SER A 157 -0.18 8.55 2.89
CA SER A 157 1.12 8.96 2.39
C SER A 157 1.06 10.25 1.61
N TYR A 158 2.21 10.92 1.56
CA TYR A 158 2.47 12.07 0.71
C TYR A 158 3.55 11.71 -0.30
N SER A 159 3.36 12.11 -1.55
CA SER A 159 4.36 12.04 -2.62
C SER A 159 4.67 13.44 -3.13
N THR A 160 5.95 13.74 -3.36
CA THR A 160 6.35 14.98 -4.04
C THR A 160 5.97 14.93 -5.52
N ALA A 161 5.88 16.09 -6.17
CA ALA A 161 5.69 16.15 -7.60
C ALA A 161 6.82 15.42 -8.35
N ALA A 162 6.47 14.76 -9.46
CA ALA A 162 7.42 14.18 -10.40
C ALA A 162 7.45 15.03 -11.67
N GLU A 163 8.48 15.86 -11.82
CA GLU A 163 8.56 16.88 -12.88
C GLU A 163 8.58 16.26 -14.29
N ALA A 164 9.30 15.15 -14.48
CA ALA A 164 9.46 14.51 -15.77
C ALA A 164 8.13 14.03 -16.39
N THR A 165 7.18 13.60 -15.54
CA THR A 165 5.84 13.15 -15.95
C THR A 165 4.76 14.19 -15.67
N GLN A 166 5.12 15.37 -15.17
CA GLN A 166 4.19 16.42 -14.75
C GLN A 166 3.14 15.92 -13.75
N THR A 167 3.50 14.91 -12.95
CA THR A 167 2.63 14.39 -11.89
C THR A 167 2.73 15.34 -10.70
N PRO A 168 1.60 15.93 -10.24
CA PRO A 168 1.63 16.83 -9.09
C PRO A 168 1.97 16.08 -7.79
N ALA A 169 2.31 16.83 -6.75
CA ALA A 169 2.37 16.27 -5.40
C ALA A 169 0.98 15.79 -4.98
N GLY A 170 0.91 14.74 -4.16
CA GLY A 170 -0.34 14.10 -3.81
C GLY A 170 -0.34 13.42 -2.46
N ILE A 171 -1.53 13.29 -1.88
CA ILE A 171 -1.80 12.41 -0.76
C ILE A 171 -2.71 11.27 -1.22
N ASP A 172 -2.36 10.07 -0.80
CA ASP A 172 -3.16 8.86 -0.98
C ASP A 172 -3.42 8.18 0.37
N ILE A 173 -4.59 7.53 0.47
CA ILE A 173 -4.97 6.69 1.61
C ILE A 173 -5.24 5.30 1.09
N MET A 174 -4.54 4.34 1.68
CA MET A 174 -4.55 2.94 1.29
C MET A 174 -5.16 2.08 2.39
N CYS A 175 -5.91 1.06 2.01
CA CYS A 175 -6.48 0.05 2.91
C CYS A 175 -6.29 -1.34 2.31
N THR A 176 -6.18 -2.38 3.13
CA THR A 176 -6.16 -3.77 2.61
C THR A 176 -7.53 -4.22 2.11
N GLU A 177 -8.61 -3.60 2.61
CA GLU A 177 -9.97 -3.81 2.12
C GLU A 177 -10.30 -2.80 1.02
N ASP A 178 -10.83 -3.28 -0.11
CA ASP A 178 -11.17 -2.42 -1.24
C ASP A 178 -12.37 -1.50 -0.99
N GLN A 179 -13.23 -1.84 -0.03
CA GLN A 179 -14.30 -0.94 0.42
C GLN A 179 -13.77 0.21 1.29
N GLY A 180 -12.51 0.11 1.73
CA GLY A 180 -11.83 1.11 2.53
C GLY A 180 -11.88 0.83 4.03
N LEU A 181 -11.49 1.84 4.80
CA LEU A 181 -11.55 1.82 6.26
C LEU A 181 -13.01 2.02 6.71
N ASP A 182 -13.31 1.66 7.96
CA ASP A 182 -14.53 2.15 8.61
C ASP A 182 -14.63 3.69 8.57
N GLU A 183 -15.85 4.19 8.46
CA GLU A 183 -16.14 5.61 8.22
C GLU A 183 -15.63 6.53 9.34
N GLU A 184 -15.68 6.07 10.59
CA GLU A 184 -15.24 6.87 11.74
C GLU A 184 -13.72 7.05 11.73
N THR A 185 -12.97 5.97 11.49
CA THR A 185 -11.51 6.02 11.34
C THR A 185 -11.11 6.87 10.14
N ALA A 186 -11.76 6.69 8.99
CA ALA A 186 -11.49 7.48 7.78
C ALA A 186 -11.72 8.98 8.03
N GLY A 187 -12.84 9.33 8.66
CA GLY A 187 -13.17 10.71 9.00
C GLY A 187 -12.13 11.36 9.92
N VAL A 188 -11.75 10.68 11.00
CA VAL A 188 -10.73 11.20 11.94
C VAL A 188 -9.36 11.31 11.27
N LEU A 189 -8.97 10.35 10.43
CA LEU A 189 -7.71 10.41 9.67
C LEU A 189 -7.66 11.64 8.75
N ILE A 190 -8.67 11.82 7.91
CA ILE A 190 -8.73 12.93 6.95
C ILE A 190 -8.75 14.27 7.70
N GLU A 191 -9.55 14.40 8.77
CA GLU A 191 -9.61 15.63 9.57
C GLU A 191 -8.29 15.95 10.27
N LYS A 192 -7.56 14.95 10.76
CA LYS A 192 -6.22 15.17 11.33
C LYS A 192 -5.22 15.60 10.27
N LEU A 193 -5.25 15.02 9.07
CA LEU A 193 -4.38 15.43 7.96
C LEU A 193 -4.63 16.88 7.54
N LYS A 194 -5.90 17.29 7.42
CA LYS A 194 -6.28 18.69 7.10
C LYS A 194 -5.82 19.72 8.15
N ARG A 195 -5.57 19.29 9.39
CA ARG A 195 -5.14 20.16 10.49
C ARG A 195 -3.62 20.20 10.68
N LEU A 196 -2.86 19.46 9.88
CA LEU A 196 -1.40 19.54 9.94
C LEU A 196 -0.95 20.97 9.58
N PRO A 197 0.05 21.54 10.29
CA PRO A 197 0.46 22.93 10.15
C PRO A 197 1.38 23.14 8.93
N ASN A 198 0.92 22.74 7.75
CA ASN A 198 1.60 22.91 6.47
C ASN A 198 0.54 23.10 5.37
N GLU A 199 0.59 24.20 4.64
CA GLU A 199 -0.44 24.59 3.67
C GLU A 199 -0.57 23.60 2.50
N GLU A 200 0.56 23.04 2.03
CA GLU A 200 0.55 22.04 0.96
C GLU A 200 -0.14 20.75 1.42
N VAL A 201 0.31 20.18 2.54
CA VAL A 201 -0.24 18.92 3.06
C VAL A 201 -1.72 19.07 3.44
N SER A 202 -2.09 20.16 4.12
CA SER A 202 -3.49 20.42 4.51
C SER A 202 -4.38 20.71 3.30
N GLY A 203 -3.85 21.40 2.27
CA GLY A 203 -4.53 21.62 0.99
C GLY A 203 -4.79 20.32 0.23
N LEU A 204 -3.77 19.46 0.09
CA LEU A 204 -3.90 18.14 -0.53
C LEU A 204 -4.90 17.26 0.22
N ALA A 205 -4.85 17.25 1.56
CA ALA A 205 -5.78 16.50 2.39
C ALA A 205 -7.24 17.01 2.25
N SER A 206 -7.41 18.31 2.00
CA SER A 206 -8.72 18.91 1.72
C SER A 206 -9.27 18.51 0.35
N GLY A 207 -8.39 18.19 -0.59
CA GLY A 207 -8.73 17.73 -1.94
C GLY A 207 -8.85 16.22 -2.09
N LEU A 208 -8.77 15.43 -1.01
CA LEU A 208 -8.93 13.98 -1.07
C LEU A 208 -10.32 13.59 -1.58
N VAL A 209 -10.35 12.78 -2.63
CA VAL A 209 -11.57 12.21 -3.21
C VAL A 209 -11.51 10.69 -3.11
N ARG A 210 -12.64 10.06 -2.81
CA ARG A 210 -12.74 8.60 -2.77
C ARG A 210 -12.58 8.06 -4.19
N THR A 211 -11.66 7.12 -4.37
CA THR A 211 -11.45 6.43 -5.65
C THR A 211 -12.56 5.40 -5.91
N VAL A 212 -12.72 5.00 -7.16
CA VAL A 212 -13.72 4.00 -7.55
C VAL A 212 -13.18 2.60 -7.27
N GLN A 213 -13.90 1.84 -6.44
CA GLN A 213 -13.68 0.41 -6.15
C GLN A 213 -15.02 -0.29 -6.38
N ASP A 214 -15.24 -0.79 -7.61
CA ASP A 214 -16.56 -1.19 -8.14
C ASP A 214 -16.80 -2.70 -8.21
N GLY A 215 -15.86 -3.49 -7.66
CA GLY A 215 -15.93 -4.95 -7.69
C GLY A 215 -15.56 -5.58 -9.04
N GLY A 216 -15.16 -4.78 -10.04
CA GLY A 216 -14.68 -5.27 -11.35
C GLY A 216 -13.41 -6.14 -11.28
N ARG A 217 -12.83 -6.30 -10.09
CA ARG A 217 -11.71 -7.21 -9.80
C ARG A 217 -12.07 -8.36 -8.88
N ASP A 218 -13.34 -8.51 -8.50
CA ASP A 218 -13.78 -9.56 -7.59
C ASP A 218 -13.54 -10.94 -8.20
N GLY A 219 -12.91 -11.83 -7.42
CA GLY A 219 -12.56 -13.17 -7.87
C GLY A 219 -11.37 -13.24 -8.85
N LEU A 220 -10.83 -12.10 -9.30
CA LEU A 220 -9.59 -12.06 -10.08
C LEU A 220 -8.38 -12.15 -9.14
N SER A 221 -7.31 -12.79 -9.62
CA SER A 221 -6.03 -12.74 -8.91
C SER A 221 -5.48 -11.32 -8.95
N ARG A 222 -4.96 -10.84 -7.80
CA ARG A 222 -4.21 -9.57 -7.79
C ARG A 222 -2.96 -9.72 -8.67
N VAL A 223 -2.63 -8.64 -9.38
CA VAL A 223 -1.35 -8.58 -10.09
C VAL A 223 -0.28 -8.43 -9.02
N VAL A 224 0.63 -9.39 -8.98
CA VAL A 224 1.75 -9.39 -8.03
C VAL A 224 3.04 -9.66 -8.78
N LEU A 225 4.13 -9.10 -8.29
CA LEU A 225 5.45 -9.51 -8.78
C LEU A 225 5.76 -10.91 -8.23
N VAL A 226 5.95 -11.87 -9.13
CA VAL A 226 6.38 -13.21 -8.75
C VAL A 226 7.84 -13.13 -8.29
N VAL A 227 8.04 -12.89 -7.00
CA VAL A 227 9.29 -13.23 -6.34
C VAL A 227 9.34 -14.77 -6.34
N GLN A 228 10.45 -15.35 -6.79
CA GLN A 228 10.66 -16.81 -6.81
C GLN A 228 10.19 -17.47 -5.49
N PRO A 229 9.69 -18.71 -5.53
CA PRO A 229 8.95 -19.28 -4.41
C PRO A 229 9.79 -19.25 -3.13
N ARG A 230 9.14 -18.74 -2.06
CA ARG A 230 9.61 -18.82 -0.68
C ARG A 230 9.97 -20.26 -0.33
N ILE A 231 11.24 -20.62 -0.42
CA ILE A 231 11.74 -21.83 0.22
C ILE A 231 11.90 -21.52 1.70
N TYR A 232 10.79 -21.61 2.45
CA TYR A 232 10.88 -21.98 3.86
C TYR A 232 10.90 -23.51 3.89
N GLU A 233 12.03 -24.10 3.50
CA GLU A 233 12.32 -25.47 3.91
C GLU A 233 12.64 -25.41 5.40
N GLY A 234 11.75 -26.04 6.17
CA GLY A 234 11.98 -26.29 7.58
C GLY A 234 13.28 -27.09 7.71
N VAL A 235 14.28 -26.48 8.33
CA VAL A 235 15.39 -27.23 8.90
C VAL A 235 14.89 -27.81 10.21
N GLY A 236 14.07 -28.85 10.08
CA GLY A 236 14.06 -29.93 11.04
C GLY A 236 15.07 -30.98 10.57
N LEU A 237 15.96 -31.36 11.49
CA LEU A 237 16.62 -32.66 11.67
C LEU A 237 18.13 -32.51 11.90
N GLY A 238 18.56 -33.00 13.07
CA GLY A 238 19.96 -33.13 13.50
C GLY A 238 20.07 -33.03 15.02
#